data_AF-A0A942HYN6-F1
#
_entry.id   AF-A0A942HYN6-F1
#
_cell.length_a   1.000
_cell.length_b   1.000
_cell.length_c   1.000
_cell.angle_alpha   90.00
_cell.angle_beta   90.00
_cell.angle_gamma   90.00
#
_symmetry.space_group_name_H-M   'P 1'
#
loop_
_entity.id
_entity.type
_entity.pdbx_description
1 polymer ?
#
loop_
_entity_poly.entity_id
_entity_poly.type
_entity_poly.pdbx_seq_one_letter_code
_entity_poly.pdbx_strand_id
1 'polypeptide(L)'
;MKRVVSFGVVLSLFLSTQPIWAQEKKEAAAAKEAAREAAKSVVIPPRESKEEDILKGLDYPELQVVPRASDRLAMETQNEKEYGWVAFWPYQVSSIATLLAGNRLRGNYKDDVVTDQQKKDSDNIGMTAMAIGIGGIGLSVYLIKSDLYGDSYKRIKTMKVTDKRSELLRERMSEEALEKPAHLINMLTTVSVTLNALANVAVASQANGDVRAYAAVGLVSSFLPWMFSNRYVDNWNKQLEYKRKIYTPFIGFDWQYHKDTREFTPQLSANWSF
;
A
#
# COMPACT_ATOMS: atom_id res chain seq x y z
N MET A 1 -3.35 60.11 -17.07
CA MET A 1 -2.07 59.78 -17.75
C MET A 1 -1.87 58.26 -17.69
N LYS A 2 -2.03 57.56 -18.83
CA LYS A 2 -1.86 56.10 -18.94
C LYS A 2 -0.39 55.79 -19.28
N ARG A 3 0.31 55.05 -18.43
CA ARG A 3 1.66 54.52 -18.71
C ARG A 3 1.52 53.19 -19.46
N VAL A 4 1.81 53.21 -20.75
CA VAL A 4 2.01 52.02 -21.57
C VAL A 4 3.45 51.56 -21.31
N VAL A 5 3.62 50.53 -20.46
CA VAL A 5 4.93 49.91 -20.23
C VAL A 5 5.11 48.82 -21.28
N SER A 6 6.15 48.99 -22.09
CA SER A 6 6.50 48.21 -23.27
C SER A 6 6.71 46.72 -22.97
N PHE A 7 5.81 45.89 -23.50
CA PHE A 7 5.84 44.41 -23.45
C PHE A 7 7.06 43.80 -24.20
N GLY A 8 7.80 44.59 -24.99
CA GLY A 8 8.91 44.12 -25.83
C GLY A 8 10.21 43.78 -25.09
N VAL A 9 10.44 44.31 -23.88
CA VAL A 9 11.72 44.11 -23.15
C VAL A 9 11.73 42.81 -22.34
N VAL A 10 10.56 42.29 -21.95
CA VAL A 10 10.47 41.02 -21.19
C VAL A 10 10.68 39.81 -22.10
N LEU A 11 10.32 39.92 -23.39
CA LEU A 11 10.46 38.81 -24.35
C LEU A 11 11.91 38.60 -24.81
N SER A 12 12.75 39.64 -24.85
CA SER A 12 14.16 39.50 -25.25
C SER A 12 15.05 38.87 -24.18
N LEU A 13 14.71 39.04 -22.90
CA LEU A 13 15.38 38.36 -21.77
C LEU A 13 15.02 36.86 -21.67
N PHE A 14 13.87 36.44 -22.18
CA PHE A 14 13.45 35.03 -22.18
C PHE A 14 14.12 34.21 -23.29
N LEU A 15 14.51 34.82 -24.41
CA LEU A 15 15.15 34.13 -25.52
C LEU A 15 16.68 33.96 -25.33
N SER A 16 17.34 34.75 -24.49
CA SER A 16 18.77 34.63 -24.22
C SER A 16 19.14 33.63 -23.12
N THR A 17 18.17 33.13 -22.33
CA THR A 17 18.40 32.17 -21.23
C THR A 17 18.19 30.71 -21.62
N GLN A 18 17.54 30.44 -22.77
CA GLN A 18 17.35 29.11 -23.34
C GLN A 18 18.66 28.31 -23.60
N PRO A 19 19.78 28.90 -24.08
CA PRO A 19 20.99 28.11 -24.36
C PRO A 19 21.72 27.65 -23.10
N ILE A 20 21.62 28.38 -21.97
CA ILE A 20 22.31 28.05 -20.72
C ILE A 20 21.69 26.79 -20.08
N TRP A 21 20.37 26.71 -20.06
CA TRP A 21 19.65 25.54 -19.52
C TRP A 21 19.87 24.26 -20.34
N ALA A 22 20.11 24.39 -21.64
CA ALA A 22 20.43 23.25 -22.50
C ALA A 22 21.84 22.71 -22.26
N GLN A 23 22.81 23.56 -21.89
CA GLN A 23 24.16 23.14 -21.52
C GLN A 23 24.19 22.46 -20.15
N GLU A 24 23.54 23.03 -19.13
CA GLU A 24 23.46 22.41 -17.79
C GLU A 24 22.83 21.02 -17.83
N LYS A 25 21.78 20.81 -18.65
CA LYS A 25 21.17 19.48 -18.81
C LYS A 25 22.10 18.48 -19.48
N LYS A 26 22.93 18.91 -20.43
CA LYS A 26 23.91 18.03 -21.09
C LYS A 26 25.05 17.66 -20.13
N GLU A 27 25.55 18.62 -19.37
CA GLU A 27 26.60 18.38 -18.37
C GLU A 27 26.10 17.48 -17.22
N ALA A 28 24.87 17.69 -16.75
CA ALA A 28 24.25 16.83 -15.73
C ALA A 28 23.99 15.40 -16.24
N ALA A 29 23.60 15.24 -17.52
CA ALA A 29 23.44 13.92 -18.13
C ALA A 29 24.78 13.20 -18.27
N ALA A 30 25.83 13.88 -18.75
CA ALA A 30 27.17 13.32 -18.88
C ALA A 30 27.79 12.96 -17.52
N ALA A 31 27.60 13.79 -16.48
CA ALA A 31 28.05 13.49 -15.13
C ALA A 31 27.34 12.26 -14.54
N LYS A 32 26.04 12.10 -14.82
CA LYS A 32 25.26 10.94 -14.36
C LYS A 32 25.66 9.66 -15.08
N GLU A 33 26.03 9.75 -16.35
CA GLU A 33 26.53 8.63 -17.15
C GLU A 33 27.94 8.21 -16.69
N ALA A 34 28.84 9.16 -16.47
CA ALA A 34 30.17 8.92 -15.89
C ALA A 34 30.09 8.31 -14.48
N ALA A 35 29.15 8.76 -13.63
CA ALA A 35 28.91 8.15 -12.32
C ALA A 35 28.37 6.72 -12.43
N ARG A 36 27.59 6.40 -13.48
CA ARG A 36 27.04 5.07 -13.73
C ARG A 36 28.10 4.12 -14.29
N GLU A 37 29.04 4.61 -15.09
CA GLU A 37 30.21 3.84 -15.54
C GLU A 37 31.20 3.58 -14.40
N ALA A 38 31.46 4.59 -13.54
CA ALA A 38 32.25 4.41 -12.33
C ALA A 38 31.61 3.41 -11.35
N ALA A 39 30.27 3.37 -11.26
CA ALA A 39 29.56 2.39 -10.44
C ALA A 39 29.58 0.96 -11.04
N LYS A 40 29.77 0.81 -12.36
CA LYS A 40 29.91 -0.50 -13.01
C LYS A 40 31.31 -1.10 -12.87
N SER A 41 32.33 -0.29 -12.62
CA SER A 41 33.73 -0.76 -12.48
C SER A 41 34.13 -1.08 -11.03
N VAL A 42 33.30 -0.74 -10.05
CA VAL A 42 33.45 -1.25 -8.68
C VAL A 42 32.94 -2.70 -8.66
N VAL A 43 33.81 -3.59 -9.14
CA VAL A 43 33.71 -5.03 -8.87
C VAL A 43 33.85 -5.18 -7.36
N ILE A 44 32.73 -5.18 -6.66
CA ILE A 44 32.66 -5.57 -5.26
C ILE A 44 33.14 -7.03 -5.25
N PRO A 45 34.30 -7.36 -4.68
CA PRO A 45 34.73 -8.74 -4.60
C PRO A 45 33.62 -9.51 -3.86
N PRO A 46 33.21 -10.70 -4.35
CA PRO A 46 32.25 -11.52 -3.65
C PRO A 46 32.79 -11.70 -2.24
N ARG A 47 32.01 -11.23 -1.26
CA ARG A 47 32.35 -11.35 0.15
C ARG A 47 32.43 -12.84 0.42
N GLU A 48 33.63 -13.38 0.59
CA GLU A 48 33.85 -14.79 0.88
C GLU A 48 33.05 -15.15 2.13
N SER A 49 31.90 -15.78 1.94
CA SER A 49 31.10 -16.35 3.02
C SER A 49 31.91 -17.51 3.58
N LYS A 50 32.53 -17.30 4.74
CA LYS A 50 33.22 -18.38 5.46
C LYS A 50 32.22 -19.50 5.68
N GLU A 51 32.60 -20.76 5.47
CA GLU A 51 31.73 -21.94 5.66
C GLU A 51 31.10 -21.99 7.07
N GLU A 52 31.74 -21.35 8.04
CA GLU A 52 31.18 -21.13 9.38
C GLU A 52 29.90 -20.28 9.41
N ASP A 53 29.69 -19.35 8.47
CA ASP A 53 28.46 -18.57 8.36
C ASP A 53 27.31 -19.41 7.78
N ILE A 54 27.62 -20.44 6.98
CA ILE A 54 26.63 -21.36 6.40
C ILE A 54 26.10 -22.29 7.51
N LEU A 55 26.99 -22.91 8.29
CA LEU A 55 26.61 -23.79 9.39
C LEU A 55 25.93 -23.05 10.54
N LYS A 56 26.36 -21.81 10.84
CA LYS A 56 25.69 -20.98 11.85
C LYS A 56 24.46 -20.24 11.30
N GLY A 57 24.14 -20.39 10.01
CA GLY A 57 22.92 -19.91 9.37
C GLY A 57 21.72 -20.81 9.65
N LEU A 58 21.95 -22.10 9.99
CA LEU A 58 20.91 -23.05 10.36
C LEU A 58 20.18 -22.69 11.68
N ASP A 59 20.82 -21.93 12.58
CA ASP A 59 20.21 -21.57 13.87
C ASP A 59 19.01 -20.60 13.73
N TYR A 60 18.97 -19.81 12.64
CA TYR A 60 17.94 -18.79 12.41
C TYR A 60 17.56 -18.72 10.94
N PRO A 61 16.66 -19.59 10.47
CA PRO A 61 16.28 -19.68 9.06
C PRO A 61 15.58 -18.39 8.56
N GLU A 62 15.03 -17.57 9.47
CA GLU A 62 14.52 -16.22 9.17
C GLU A 62 15.56 -15.26 8.58
N LEU A 63 16.86 -15.45 8.85
CA LEU A 63 17.91 -14.61 8.27
C LEU A 63 18.29 -14.99 6.83
N GLN A 64 17.82 -16.15 6.36
CA GLN A 64 18.06 -16.67 5.02
C GLN A 64 16.94 -16.30 4.04
N VAL A 65 15.85 -15.66 4.51
CA VAL A 65 14.75 -15.23 3.64
C VAL A 65 15.25 -14.13 2.71
N VAL A 66 15.13 -14.33 1.40
CA VAL A 66 15.42 -13.30 0.40
C VAL A 66 14.13 -12.92 -0.35
N PRO A 67 13.73 -11.64 -0.37
CA PRO A 67 14.32 -10.52 0.39
C PRO A 67 13.97 -10.60 1.87
N ARG A 68 14.85 -10.05 2.72
CA ARG A 68 14.62 -9.93 4.16
C ARG A 68 13.47 -8.94 4.45
N ALA A 69 12.91 -9.00 5.65
CA ALA A 69 11.85 -8.06 6.04
C ALA A 69 12.37 -6.62 6.05
N SER A 70 13.61 -6.41 6.53
CA SER A 70 14.25 -5.10 6.53
C SER A 70 14.52 -4.56 5.12
N ASP A 71 14.94 -5.42 4.19
CA ASP A 71 15.16 -5.05 2.78
C ASP A 71 13.84 -4.71 2.08
N ARG A 72 12.80 -5.52 2.30
CA ARG A 72 11.46 -5.25 1.76
C ARG A 72 10.92 -3.94 2.31
N LEU A 73 11.04 -3.69 3.60
CA LEU A 73 10.60 -2.42 4.20
C LEU A 73 11.31 -1.24 3.55
N ALA A 74 12.61 -1.35 3.28
CA ALA A 74 13.38 -0.33 2.59
C ALA A 74 12.89 -0.10 1.14
N MET A 75 12.60 -1.18 0.40
CA MET A 75 12.05 -1.09 -0.95
C MET A 75 10.64 -0.47 -0.95
N GLU A 76 9.77 -0.90 -0.04
CA GLU A 76 8.39 -0.39 0.02
C GLU A 76 8.34 1.07 0.49
N THR A 77 9.24 1.50 1.38
CA THR A 77 9.35 2.92 1.76
C THR A 77 9.73 3.81 0.56
N GLN A 78 10.57 3.31 -0.35
CA GLN A 78 10.91 4.06 -1.58
C GLN A 78 9.72 4.11 -2.54
N ASN A 79 9.02 2.99 -2.68
CA ASN A 79 7.86 2.86 -3.56
C ASN A 79 6.61 3.60 -3.03
N GLU A 80 6.46 3.76 -1.72
CA GLU A 80 5.26 4.33 -1.09
C GLU A 80 4.89 5.71 -1.66
N LYS A 81 5.89 6.55 -1.93
CA LYS A 81 5.70 7.88 -2.51
C LYS A 81 5.10 7.86 -3.91
N GLU A 82 5.42 6.84 -4.70
CA GLU A 82 4.96 6.72 -6.09
C GLU A 82 3.56 6.10 -6.15
N TYR A 83 3.30 5.10 -5.31
CA TYR A 83 2.09 4.29 -5.39
C TYR A 83 1.00 4.70 -4.39
N GLY A 84 1.25 5.62 -3.46
CA GLY A 84 0.29 6.02 -2.43
C GLY A 84 -1.09 6.37 -2.99
N TRP A 85 -1.16 7.20 -4.03
CA TRP A 85 -2.44 7.55 -4.67
C TRP A 85 -3.17 6.37 -5.28
N VAL A 86 -2.44 5.47 -5.95
CA VAL A 86 -3.01 4.26 -6.55
C VAL A 86 -3.44 3.27 -5.47
N ALA A 87 -2.72 3.15 -4.35
CA ALA A 87 -3.10 2.22 -3.29
C ALA A 87 -4.49 2.52 -2.68
N PHE A 88 -4.91 3.79 -2.68
CA PHE A 88 -6.18 4.22 -2.09
C PHE A 88 -7.29 4.57 -3.10
N TRP A 89 -7.08 4.40 -4.41
CA TRP A 89 -8.10 4.73 -5.41
C TRP A 89 -9.45 4.02 -5.18
N PRO A 90 -9.52 2.74 -4.71
CA PRO A 90 -10.81 2.09 -4.48
C PRO A 90 -11.65 2.80 -3.40
N TYR A 91 -10.97 3.29 -2.35
CA TYR A 91 -11.58 4.05 -1.26
C TYR A 91 -12.08 5.41 -1.73
N GLN A 92 -11.28 6.08 -2.57
CA GLN A 92 -11.63 7.39 -3.13
C GLN A 92 -12.85 7.28 -4.03
N VAL A 93 -12.89 6.30 -4.94
CA VAL A 93 -14.04 6.08 -5.84
C VAL A 93 -15.31 5.78 -5.06
N SER A 94 -15.25 4.85 -4.10
CA SER A 94 -16.38 4.57 -3.20
C SER A 94 -16.88 5.84 -2.50
N SER A 95 -15.97 6.62 -1.93
CA SER A 95 -16.31 7.81 -1.16
C SER A 95 -16.87 8.94 -2.03
N ILE A 96 -16.32 9.12 -3.24
CA ILE A 96 -16.84 10.08 -4.24
C ILE A 96 -18.24 9.68 -4.68
N ALA A 97 -18.48 8.39 -4.95
CA ALA A 97 -19.79 7.92 -5.38
C ALA A 97 -20.85 8.14 -4.28
N THR A 98 -20.54 7.82 -3.02
CA THR A 98 -21.41 8.10 -1.87
C THR A 98 -21.67 9.60 -1.70
N LEU A 99 -20.64 10.44 -1.87
CA LEU A 99 -20.76 11.90 -1.83
C LEU A 99 -21.71 12.41 -2.91
N LEU A 100 -21.58 11.90 -4.14
CA LEU A 100 -22.45 12.28 -5.26
C LEU A 100 -23.89 11.82 -5.02
N ALA A 101 -24.10 10.61 -4.52
CA ALA A 101 -25.43 10.11 -4.17
C ALA A 101 -26.10 10.97 -3.09
N GLY A 102 -25.37 11.29 -2.01
CA GLY A 102 -25.87 12.16 -0.92
C GLY A 102 -26.16 13.59 -1.40
N ASN A 103 -25.30 14.16 -2.25
CA ASN A 103 -25.51 15.48 -2.82
C ASN A 103 -26.73 15.52 -3.75
N ARG A 104 -26.96 14.45 -4.52
CA ARG A 104 -28.10 14.34 -5.44
C ARG A 104 -29.43 14.14 -4.73
N LEU A 105 -29.45 13.50 -3.55
CA LEU A 105 -30.66 13.33 -2.75
C LEU A 105 -31.27 14.67 -2.29
N ARG A 106 -30.44 15.67 -2.01
CA ARG A 106 -30.92 16.99 -1.56
C ARG A 106 -31.81 17.62 -2.62
N GLY A 107 -33.07 17.84 -2.26
CA GLY A 107 -34.09 18.40 -3.16
C GLY A 107 -34.71 17.41 -4.16
N ASN A 108 -34.28 16.15 -4.20
CA ASN A 108 -34.80 15.11 -5.10
C ASN A 108 -35.35 13.92 -4.31
N TYR A 109 -36.35 14.19 -3.49
CA TYR A 109 -37.00 13.20 -2.64
C TYR A 109 -37.95 12.31 -3.43
N LYS A 110 -38.30 11.15 -2.87
CA LYS A 110 -39.37 10.30 -3.36
C LYS A 110 -40.73 11.02 -3.27
N ASP A 111 -41.63 10.78 -4.24
CA ASP A 111 -42.91 11.50 -4.37
C ASP A 111 -43.88 11.32 -3.18
N ASP A 112 -43.66 10.29 -2.36
CA ASP A 112 -44.44 10.01 -1.14
C ASP A 112 -43.97 10.80 0.09
N VAL A 113 -42.88 11.56 -0.02
CA VAL A 113 -42.34 12.44 1.02
C VAL A 113 -43.08 13.78 0.98
N VAL A 114 -44.24 13.82 1.66
CA VAL A 114 -45.14 14.99 1.62
C VAL A 114 -44.84 15.96 2.76
N THR A 115 -44.49 15.47 3.95
CA THR A 115 -44.32 16.30 5.15
C THR A 115 -42.94 16.96 5.21
N ASP A 116 -42.87 18.21 5.67
CA ASP A 116 -41.62 18.95 5.82
C ASP A 116 -40.61 18.25 6.74
N GLN A 117 -41.09 17.54 7.75
CA GLN A 117 -40.25 16.71 8.62
C GLN A 117 -39.57 15.58 7.83
N GLN A 118 -40.28 14.90 6.93
CA GLN A 118 -39.72 13.80 6.13
C GLN A 118 -38.71 14.33 5.09
N LYS A 119 -38.95 15.53 4.54
CA LYS A 119 -37.98 16.21 3.67
C LYS A 119 -36.70 16.54 4.44
N LYS A 120 -36.84 17.08 5.65
CA LYS A 120 -35.71 17.37 6.53
C LYS A 120 -34.93 16.11 6.92
N ASP A 121 -35.62 15.01 7.20
CA ASP A 121 -34.98 13.72 7.51
C ASP A 121 -34.21 13.18 6.29
N SER A 122 -34.77 13.32 5.09
CA SER A 122 -34.11 12.95 3.83
C SER A 122 -32.88 13.83 3.55
N ASP A 123 -32.97 15.13 3.81
CA ASP A 123 -31.84 16.06 3.71
C ASP A 123 -30.73 15.71 4.72
N ASN A 124 -31.10 15.34 5.94
CA ASN A 124 -30.15 14.89 6.96
C ASN A 124 -29.43 13.61 6.50
N ILE A 125 -30.15 12.65 5.92
CA ILE A 125 -29.55 11.43 5.35
C ILE A 125 -28.57 11.80 4.22
N GLY A 126 -28.97 12.67 3.30
CA GLY A 126 -28.10 13.15 2.23
C GLY A 126 -26.83 13.83 2.75
N MET A 127 -26.98 14.68 3.77
CA MET A 127 -25.86 15.36 4.43
C MET A 127 -24.94 14.38 5.17
N THR A 128 -25.48 13.37 5.86
CA THR A 128 -24.70 12.32 6.50
C THR A 128 -23.91 11.51 5.47
N ALA A 129 -24.54 11.12 4.35
CA ALA A 129 -23.85 10.42 3.26
C ALA A 129 -22.73 11.27 2.65
N MET A 130 -22.97 12.57 2.44
CA MET A 130 -21.93 13.51 2.02
C MET A 130 -20.79 13.59 3.03
N ALA A 131 -21.08 13.69 4.32
CA ALA A 131 -20.07 13.74 5.38
C ALA A 131 -19.22 12.47 5.42
N ILE A 132 -19.83 11.29 5.26
CA ILE A 132 -19.12 10.01 5.13
C ILE A 132 -18.21 10.02 3.90
N GLY A 133 -18.70 10.50 2.75
CA GLY A 133 -17.90 10.61 1.53
C GLY A 133 -16.71 11.56 1.68
N ILE A 134 -16.91 12.77 2.22
CA ILE A 134 -15.82 13.72 2.49
C ILE A 134 -14.83 13.12 3.49
N GLY A 135 -15.32 12.50 4.57
CA GLY A 135 -14.50 11.85 5.59
C GLY A 135 -13.63 10.74 5.01
N GLY A 136 -14.18 9.90 4.14
CA GLY A 136 -13.44 8.84 3.45
C GLY A 136 -12.35 9.38 2.52
N ILE A 137 -12.64 10.42 1.74
CA ILE A 137 -11.64 11.08 0.89
C ILE A 137 -10.54 11.71 1.75
N GLY A 138 -10.92 12.48 2.78
CA GLY A 138 -9.98 13.14 3.68
C GLY A 138 -9.06 12.15 4.39
N LEU A 139 -9.61 11.04 4.89
CA LEU A 139 -8.85 9.96 5.50
C LEU A 139 -7.87 9.32 4.50
N SER A 140 -8.29 9.08 3.25
CA SER A 140 -7.40 8.54 2.23
C SER A 140 -6.21 9.47 1.94
N VAL A 141 -6.45 10.77 1.81
CA VAL A 141 -5.39 11.77 1.57
C VAL A 141 -4.46 11.88 2.78
N TYR A 142 -5.01 11.80 4.00
CA TYR A 142 -4.21 11.77 5.22
C TYR A 142 -3.27 10.55 5.25
N LEU A 143 -3.78 9.35 4.96
CA LEU A 143 -2.98 8.13 4.95
C LEU A 143 -1.91 8.11 3.84
N ILE A 144 -2.20 8.70 2.67
CA ILE A 144 -1.20 8.88 1.60
C ILE A 144 -0.05 9.77 2.08
N LYS A 145 -0.33 10.78 2.92
CA LYS A 145 0.67 11.71 3.42
C LYS A 145 1.43 11.22 4.66
N SER A 146 0.89 10.24 5.38
CA SER A 146 1.46 9.81 6.67
C SER A 146 2.72 8.95 6.57
N ASP A 147 3.14 8.53 5.37
CA ASP A 147 4.37 7.72 5.15
C ASP A 147 4.46 6.53 6.13
N LEU A 148 3.49 5.60 6.01
CA LEU A 148 3.22 4.52 6.96
C LEU A 148 4.44 3.61 7.18
N TYR A 149 5.25 3.37 6.14
CA TYR A 149 6.48 2.61 6.28
C TYR A 149 7.68 3.48 6.65
N GLY A 150 7.74 4.73 6.18
CA GLY A 150 8.92 5.57 6.30
C GLY A 150 9.35 5.85 7.74
N ASP A 151 8.40 6.08 8.65
CA ASP A 151 8.73 6.34 10.05
C ASP A 151 9.26 5.10 10.78
N SER A 152 8.65 3.94 10.53
CA SER A 152 9.16 2.66 11.06
C SER A 152 10.53 2.33 10.48
N TYR A 153 10.72 2.56 9.18
CA TYR A 153 12.00 2.34 8.51
C TYR A 153 13.12 3.21 9.09
N LYS A 154 12.87 4.52 9.33
CA LYS A 154 13.86 5.41 9.97
C LYS A 154 14.28 4.88 11.35
N ARG A 155 13.33 4.42 12.16
CA ARG A 155 13.60 3.85 13.50
C ARG A 155 14.40 2.55 13.44
N ILE A 156 14.13 1.69 12.47
CA ILE A 156 14.83 0.41 12.31
C ILE A 156 16.22 0.62 11.73
N LYS A 157 16.38 1.57 10.80
CA LYS A 157 17.67 1.90 10.16
C LYS A 157 18.72 2.41 11.16
N THR A 158 18.31 3.05 12.25
CA THR A 158 19.23 3.54 13.29
C THR A 158 19.69 2.44 14.25
N MET A 159 19.09 1.25 14.22
CA MET A 159 19.52 0.12 15.04
C MET A 159 20.85 -0.41 14.52
N LYS A 160 21.89 -0.33 15.37
CA LYS A 160 23.20 -0.92 15.06
C LYS A 160 23.09 -2.44 15.12
N VAL A 161 23.51 -3.10 14.06
CA VAL A 161 23.60 -4.55 13.99
C VAL A 161 25.05 -4.94 14.30
N THR A 162 25.29 -5.34 15.55
CA THR A 162 26.61 -5.83 16.01
C THR A 162 26.64 -7.34 16.07
N ASP A 163 25.54 -7.94 16.54
CA ASP A 163 25.44 -9.36 16.84
C ASP A 163 24.23 -10.00 16.13
N LYS A 164 24.23 -11.32 15.96
CA LYS A 164 23.11 -12.07 15.36
C LYS A 164 21.76 -11.80 16.04
N ARG A 165 21.78 -11.71 17.38
CA ARG A 165 20.58 -11.38 18.15
C ARG A 165 20.04 -9.99 17.77
N SER A 166 20.92 -9.02 17.54
CA SER A 166 20.53 -7.67 17.12
C SER A 166 20.02 -7.64 15.67
N GLU A 167 20.58 -8.49 14.80
CA GLU A 167 20.11 -8.67 13.42
C GLU A 167 18.69 -9.25 13.40
N LEU A 168 18.46 -10.32 14.15
CA LEU A 168 17.15 -10.94 14.29
C LEU A 168 16.13 -10.01 14.95
N LEU A 169 16.54 -9.23 15.95
CA LEU A 169 15.68 -8.19 16.52
C LEU A 169 15.27 -7.15 15.46
N ARG A 170 16.23 -6.72 14.62
CA ARG A 170 15.96 -5.79 13.53
C ARG A 170 14.98 -6.38 12.51
N GLU A 171 15.13 -7.65 12.16
CA GLU A 171 14.20 -8.33 11.26
C GLU A 171 12.79 -8.44 11.86
N ARG A 172 12.64 -8.84 13.13
CA ARG A 172 11.33 -8.89 13.81
C ARG A 172 10.65 -7.52 13.89
N MET A 173 11.41 -6.48 14.22
CA MET A 173 10.90 -5.12 14.21
C MET A 173 10.46 -4.66 12.81
N SER A 174 11.16 -5.14 11.77
CA SER A 174 10.80 -4.87 10.37
C SER A 174 9.54 -5.63 9.95
N GLU A 175 9.35 -6.86 10.41
CA GLU A 175 8.10 -7.61 10.21
C GLU A 175 6.91 -6.91 10.86
N GLU A 176 7.03 -6.49 12.13
CA GLU A 176 5.98 -5.73 12.80
C GLU A 176 5.66 -4.41 12.10
N ALA A 177 6.68 -3.76 11.53
CA ALA A 177 6.52 -2.54 10.75
C ALA A 177 5.76 -2.75 9.44
N LEU A 178 5.83 -3.96 8.85
CA LEU A 178 5.04 -4.34 7.69
C LEU A 178 3.61 -4.73 8.07
N GLU A 179 3.44 -5.41 9.21
CA GLU A 179 2.15 -5.90 9.71
C GLU A 179 1.19 -4.79 10.14
N LYS A 180 1.68 -3.80 10.90
CA LYS A 180 0.85 -2.73 11.48
C LYS A 180 0.04 -1.96 10.41
N PRO A 181 0.64 -1.48 9.31
CA PRO A 181 -0.11 -0.86 8.22
C PRO A 181 -1.11 -1.81 7.58
N ALA A 182 -0.75 -3.08 7.34
CA ALA A 182 -1.66 -4.06 6.74
C ALA A 182 -2.93 -4.27 7.59
N HIS A 183 -2.78 -4.42 8.91
CA HIS A 183 -3.91 -4.57 9.82
C HIS A 183 -4.77 -3.31 9.88
N LEU A 184 -4.15 -2.12 9.95
CA LEU A 184 -4.87 -0.84 9.92
C LEU A 184 -5.71 -0.73 8.65
N ILE A 185 -5.13 -1.03 7.49
CA ILE A 185 -5.81 -0.94 6.21
C ILE A 185 -6.96 -1.94 6.12
N ASN A 186 -6.81 -3.20 6.53
CA ASN A 186 -7.90 -4.18 6.54
C ASN A 186 -9.09 -3.74 7.39
N MET A 187 -8.82 -3.16 8.57
CA MET A 187 -9.87 -2.59 9.43
C MET A 187 -10.58 -1.44 8.71
N LEU A 188 -9.82 -0.53 8.10
CA LEU A 188 -10.35 0.59 7.32
C LEU A 188 -11.14 0.13 6.09
N THR A 189 -10.73 -0.96 5.43
CA THR A 189 -11.49 -1.57 4.32
C THR A 189 -12.89 -1.92 4.80
N THR A 190 -12.97 -2.66 5.90
CA THR A 190 -14.25 -3.14 6.45
C THR A 190 -15.15 -1.97 6.88
N VAL A 191 -14.57 -1.00 7.60
CA VAL A 191 -15.30 0.21 8.03
C VAL A 191 -15.76 1.03 6.83
N SER A 192 -14.89 1.27 5.85
CA SER A 192 -15.21 2.06 4.66
C SER A 192 -16.30 1.41 3.82
N VAL A 193 -16.19 0.11 3.53
CA VAL A 193 -17.21 -0.66 2.78
C VAL A 193 -18.54 -0.58 3.52
N THR A 194 -18.56 -0.86 4.82
CA THR A 194 -19.78 -0.86 5.63
C THR A 194 -20.45 0.51 5.66
N LEU A 195 -19.69 1.58 5.96
CA LEU A 195 -20.23 2.93 6.04
C LEU A 195 -20.75 3.43 4.69
N ASN A 196 -20.01 3.21 3.60
CA ASN A 196 -20.45 3.62 2.27
C ASN A 196 -21.66 2.80 1.80
N ALA A 197 -21.69 1.49 2.06
CA ALA A 197 -22.83 0.64 1.72
C ALA A 197 -24.09 1.10 2.46
N LEU A 198 -24.01 1.29 3.79
CA LEU A 198 -25.13 1.76 4.61
C LEU A 198 -25.60 3.15 4.19
N ALA A 199 -24.68 4.07 3.91
CA ALA A 199 -25.01 5.41 3.43
C ALA A 199 -25.76 5.37 2.10
N ASN A 200 -25.30 4.57 1.13
CA ASN A 200 -25.96 4.45 -0.16
C ASN A 200 -27.32 3.73 -0.06
N VAL A 201 -27.47 2.73 0.80
CA VAL A 201 -28.78 2.10 1.08
C VAL A 201 -29.74 3.10 1.70
N ALA A 202 -29.29 3.89 2.68
CA ALA A 202 -30.10 4.92 3.30
C ALA A 202 -30.54 5.97 2.27
N VAL A 203 -29.62 6.44 1.41
CA VAL A 203 -29.95 7.36 0.32
C VAL A 203 -30.96 6.73 -0.66
N ALA A 204 -30.74 5.48 -1.09
CA ALA A 204 -31.63 4.78 -2.01
C ALA A 204 -33.06 4.65 -1.48
N SER A 205 -33.23 4.48 -0.17
CA SER A 205 -34.54 4.32 0.46
C SER A 205 -35.42 5.58 0.40
N GLN A 206 -34.79 6.76 0.41
CA GLN A 206 -35.48 8.07 0.36
C GLN A 206 -35.45 8.75 -1.02
N ALA A 207 -34.70 8.18 -1.95
CA ALA A 207 -34.48 8.73 -3.28
C ALA A 207 -35.63 8.45 -4.27
N ASN A 208 -35.83 9.37 -5.20
CA ASN A 208 -36.60 9.16 -6.43
C ASN A 208 -35.85 8.26 -7.45
N GLY A 209 -36.47 7.97 -8.59
CA GLY A 209 -35.90 7.07 -9.61
C GLY A 209 -34.49 7.43 -10.08
N ASP A 210 -34.25 8.71 -10.36
CA ASP A 210 -32.95 9.18 -10.88
C ASP A 210 -31.85 9.11 -9.81
N VAL A 211 -32.13 9.53 -8.58
CA VAL A 211 -31.16 9.48 -7.47
C VAL A 211 -30.87 8.04 -7.06
N ARG A 212 -31.83 7.12 -7.18
CA ARG A 212 -31.61 5.69 -6.93
C ARG A 212 -30.55 5.08 -7.83
N ALA A 213 -30.43 5.53 -9.08
CA ALA A 213 -29.36 5.07 -9.96
C ALA A 213 -27.97 5.46 -9.42
N TYR A 214 -27.80 6.69 -8.93
CA TYR A 214 -26.55 7.12 -8.28
C TYR A 214 -26.26 6.33 -7.00
N ALA A 215 -27.29 6.09 -6.18
CA ALA A 215 -27.15 5.29 -4.96
C ALA A 215 -26.81 3.83 -5.27
N ALA A 216 -27.34 3.26 -6.36
CA ALA A 216 -26.99 1.90 -6.81
C ALA A 216 -25.52 1.82 -7.27
N VAL A 217 -25.05 2.80 -8.05
CA VAL A 217 -23.63 2.91 -8.42
C VAL A 217 -22.76 3.08 -7.17
N GLY A 218 -23.18 3.93 -6.24
CA GLY A 218 -22.53 4.11 -4.93
C GLY A 218 -22.43 2.80 -4.16
N LEU A 219 -23.52 2.04 -4.08
CA LEU A 219 -23.57 0.75 -3.41
C LEU A 219 -22.61 -0.27 -4.05
N VAL A 220 -22.61 -0.41 -5.37
CA VAL A 220 -21.65 -1.31 -6.06
C VAL A 220 -20.21 -0.85 -5.83
N SER A 221 -19.96 0.46 -5.94
CA SER A 221 -18.63 1.04 -5.72
C SER A 221 -18.14 0.87 -4.27
N SER A 222 -19.05 0.75 -3.31
CA SER A 222 -18.70 0.55 -1.90
C SER A 222 -17.93 -0.74 -1.63
N PHE A 223 -18.06 -1.74 -2.52
CA PHE A 223 -17.35 -3.01 -2.43
C PHE A 223 -15.99 -3.00 -3.16
N LEU A 224 -15.63 -1.92 -3.88
CA LEU A 224 -14.34 -1.81 -4.56
C LEU A 224 -13.14 -2.06 -3.62
N PRO A 225 -13.10 -1.53 -2.38
CA PRO A 225 -12.00 -1.80 -1.47
C PRO A 225 -11.80 -3.28 -1.11
N TRP A 226 -12.84 -4.12 -1.18
CA TRP A 226 -12.70 -5.57 -1.01
C TRP A 226 -12.27 -6.29 -2.29
N MET A 227 -12.72 -5.82 -3.45
CA MET A 227 -12.36 -6.43 -4.74
C MET A 227 -10.91 -6.14 -5.14
N PHE A 228 -10.40 -4.97 -4.77
CA PHE A 228 -9.03 -4.55 -5.06
C PHE A 228 -8.23 -4.53 -3.78
N SER A 229 -7.36 -5.53 -3.61
CA SER A 229 -6.46 -5.61 -2.48
C SER A 229 -5.56 -4.38 -2.42
N ASN A 230 -5.40 -3.84 -1.22
CA ASN A 230 -4.48 -2.75 -1.01
C ASN A 230 -3.04 -3.29 -0.93
N ARG A 231 -2.11 -2.57 -1.56
CA ARG A 231 -0.68 -2.92 -1.60
C ARG A 231 -0.07 -3.19 -0.22
N TYR A 232 -0.47 -2.47 0.84
CA TYR A 232 0.01 -2.71 2.21
C TYR A 232 -0.29 -4.15 2.67
N VAL A 233 -1.51 -4.62 2.36
CA VAL A 233 -1.98 -5.96 2.70
C VAL A 233 -1.28 -7.02 1.84
N ASP A 234 -1.14 -6.76 0.54
CA ASP A 234 -0.46 -7.68 -0.38
C ASP A 234 1.03 -7.85 -0.03
N ASN A 235 1.71 -6.77 0.34
CA ASN A 235 3.11 -6.79 0.75
C ASN A 235 3.32 -7.64 2.01
N TRP A 236 2.42 -7.50 2.99
CA TRP A 236 2.42 -8.31 4.20
C TRP A 236 2.09 -9.78 3.91
N ASN A 237 1.08 -10.05 3.09
CA ASN A 237 0.71 -11.42 2.70
C ASN A 237 1.85 -12.12 1.96
N LYS A 238 2.55 -11.41 1.06
CA LYS A 238 3.76 -11.91 0.41
C LYS A 238 4.85 -12.19 1.44
N GLN A 239 5.02 -11.36 2.47
CA GLN A 239 6.03 -11.60 3.53
C GLN A 239 5.70 -12.87 4.29
N LEU A 240 4.42 -13.06 4.67
CA LEU A 240 3.94 -14.28 5.30
C LEU A 240 4.06 -15.50 4.40
N GLU A 241 3.93 -15.35 3.08
CA GLU A 241 4.13 -16.45 2.13
C GLU A 241 5.60 -16.90 2.13
N TYR A 242 6.56 -15.98 2.06
CA TYR A 242 7.98 -16.33 2.15
C TYR A 242 8.34 -16.94 3.49
N LYS A 243 7.78 -16.41 4.58
CA LYS A 243 7.96 -16.97 5.92
C LYS A 243 7.39 -18.39 5.99
N ARG A 244 6.17 -18.61 5.50
CA ARG A 244 5.54 -19.93 5.45
C ARG A 244 6.39 -20.91 4.64
N LYS A 245 6.97 -20.53 3.51
CA LYS A 245 7.82 -21.42 2.70
C LYS A 245 9.02 -21.99 3.48
N ILE A 246 9.49 -21.31 4.51
CA ILE A 246 10.63 -21.74 5.33
C ILE A 246 10.20 -22.58 6.53
N TYR A 247 9.03 -22.28 7.13
CA TYR A 247 8.52 -23.04 8.28
C TYR A 247 7.59 -24.19 7.91
N THR A 248 7.22 -24.35 6.62
CA THR A 248 6.36 -25.46 6.20
C THR A 248 7.16 -26.75 6.24
N PRO A 249 6.73 -27.78 7.00
CA PRO A 249 7.40 -29.07 6.98
C PRO A 249 7.30 -29.69 5.59
N PHE A 250 8.38 -30.31 5.14
CA PHE A 250 8.33 -31.19 3.99
C PHE A 250 7.60 -32.46 4.40
N ILE A 251 6.38 -32.61 3.91
CA ILE A 251 5.58 -33.82 4.09
C ILE A 251 5.95 -34.75 2.95
N GLY A 252 6.68 -35.81 3.28
CA GLY A 252 7.11 -36.85 2.35
C GLY A 252 6.44 -38.17 2.69
N PHE A 253 5.95 -38.88 1.67
CA PHE A 253 5.56 -40.27 1.81
C PHE A 253 6.75 -41.15 1.44
N ASP A 254 7.22 -41.97 2.37
CA ASP A 254 8.38 -42.83 2.19
C ASP A 254 8.06 -44.27 2.64
N TRP A 255 8.87 -45.23 2.21
CA TRP A 255 8.78 -46.64 2.61
C TRP A 255 9.97 -46.98 3.50
N GLN A 256 9.73 -47.15 4.80
CA GLN A 256 10.79 -47.50 5.74
C GLN A 256 10.90 -49.02 5.86
N TYR A 257 12.11 -49.56 5.66
CA TYR A 257 12.38 -50.98 5.88
C TYR A 257 12.63 -51.25 7.37
N HIS A 258 11.74 -52.00 8.02
CA HIS A 258 11.94 -52.43 9.41
C HIS A 258 12.75 -53.72 9.46
N LYS A 259 13.92 -53.68 10.10
CA LYS A 259 14.81 -54.85 10.22
C LYS A 259 14.22 -55.98 11.06
N ASP A 260 13.38 -55.65 12.04
CA ASP A 260 12.81 -56.63 12.97
C ASP A 260 11.68 -57.45 12.35
N THR A 261 10.80 -56.80 11.58
CA THR A 261 9.69 -57.47 10.87
C THR A 261 10.06 -57.91 9.46
N ARG A 262 11.17 -57.41 8.89
CA ARG A 262 11.59 -57.61 7.49
C ARG A 262 10.54 -57.17 6.46
N GLU A 263 9.72 -56.18 6.82
CA GLU A 263 8.66 -55.64 5.97
C GLU A 263 8.91 -54.16 5.67
N PHE A 264 8.46 -53.73 4.49
CA PHE A 264 8.38 -52.33 4.13
C PHE A 264 7.05 -51.77 4.63
N THR A 265 7.10 -50.78 5.51
CA THR A 265 5.90 -50.08 5.98
C THR A 265 5.83 -48.70 5.32
N PRO A 266 4.65 -48.30 4.83
CA PRO A 266 4.48 -46.94 4.35
C PRO A 266 4.49 -46.00 5.56
N GLN A 267 5.31 -44.96 5.50
CA GLN A 267 5.42 -43.94 6.53
C GLN A 267 5.18 -42.56 5.95
N LEU A 268 4.33 -41.79 6.63
CA LEU A 268 4.26 -40.35 6.44
C LEU A 268 5.36 -39.71 7.29
N SER A 269 6.33 -39.09 6.63
CA SER A 269 7.38 -38.32 7.30
C SER A 269 7.07 -36.83 7.19
N ALA A 270 7.22 -36.11 8.31
CA ALA A 270 7.20 -34.67 8.34
C ALA A 270 8.61 -34.22 8.77
N ASN A 271 9.36 -33.69 7.82
CA ASN A 271 10.72 -33.21 8.05
C ASN A 271 10.75 -31.69 8.00
N TRP A 272 11.27 -31.07 9.05
CA TRP A 272 11.60 -29.65 9.03
C TRP A 272 13.04 -29.51 8.56
N SER A 273 13.22 -28.83 7.42
CA SER A 273 14.53 -28.41 6.93
C SER A 273 14.77 -27.02 7.48
N PHE A 274 15.60 -26.90 8.52
CA PHE A 274 16.10 -25.61 9.01
C PHE A 274 17.45 -25.30 8.37
#